data_AF-A0A661A0F6-F1
#
_entry.id   AF-A0A661A0F6-F1
#
_cell.length_a   1.000
_cell.length_b   1.000
_cell.length_c   1.000
_cell.angle_alpha   90.00
_cell.angle_beta   90.00
_cell.angle_gamma   90.00
#
_symmetry.space_group_name_H-M   'P 1'
#
loop_
_entity.id
_entity.type
_entity.pdbx_description
1 polymer ?
#
loop_
_entity_poly.entity_id
_entity_poly.type
_entity_poly.pdbx_seq_one_letter_code
_entity_poly.pdbx_strand_id
1 'polypeptide(L)' 'MDLKTFGQSMAHVDLSTGTVESRPAPPDWIRKYIGARGLGVRYVLEAGPEVEPL' A
#
# COMPACT_ATOMS: atom_id res chain seq x y z
N MET A 1 14.19 -4.31 10.75
CA MET A 1 12.84 -4.30 10.15
C MET A 1 12.25 -5.68 10.39
N ASP A 2 11.17 -5.78 11.17
CA ASP A 2 10.53 -7.06 11.44
C ASP A 2 9.49 -7.35 10.34
N LEU A 3 9.69 -8.44 9.62
CA LEU A 3 8.77 -8.88 8.56
C LEU A 3 7.37 -9.20 9.12
N LYS A 4 7.26 -9.54 10.41
CA LYS A 4 5.99 -9.84 11.06
C LYS A 4 5.14 -8.60 11.30
N THR A 5 5.76 -7.42 11.42
CA THR A 5 5.07 -6.14 11.67
C THR A 5 4.89 -5.31 10.41
N PHE A 6 5.59 -5.67 9.32
CA PHE A 6 5.48 -4.95 8.07
C PHE A 6 4.07 -5.05 7.46
N GLY A 7 3.50 -3.91 7.08
CA GLY A 7 2.15 -3.83 6.52
C GLY A 7 1.02 -3.89 7.57
N GLN A 8 1.30 -3.95 8.87
CA GLN A 8 0.25 -3.91 9.91
C GLN A 8 -0.33 -2.52 10.13
N SER A 9 0.44 -1.47 9.82
CA SER A 9 0.02 -0.07 9.96
C SER A 9 0.56 0.73 8.78
N MET A 10 -0.27 0.95 7.77
CA MET A 10 0.04 1.78 6.60
C MET A 10 -0.81 3.04 6.64
N ALA A 11 -0.16 4.20 6.50
CA ALA A 11 -0.88 5.47 6.35
C ALA A 11 -1.44 5.57 4.93
N HIS A 12 -2.74 5.79 4.84
CA HIS A 12 -3.45 6.16 3.63
C HIS A 12 -3.83 7.63 3.77
N VAL A 13 -3.31 8.45 2.86
CA VAL A 13 -3.49 9.90 2.86
C VAL A 13 -4.18 10.28 1.55
N ASP A 14 -5.39 10.80 1.63
CA ASP A 14 -6.07 11.40 0.50
C ASP A 14 -5.85 12.92 0.53
N LEU A 15 -5.06 13.40 -0.43
CA LEU A 15 -4.73 14.82 -0.55
C LEU A 15 -5.89 15.67 -1.08
N SER A 16 -6.90 15.06 -1.71
CA SER A 16 -8.06 15.77 -2.24
C SER A 16 -9.03 16.17 -1.13
N THR A 17 -9.19 15.28 -0.14
CA THR A 17 -10.10 15.49 1.01
C THR A 17 -9.36 15.89 2.29
N GLY A 18 -8.03 15.75 2.33
CA GLY A 18 -7.22 15.97 3.51
C GLY A 18 -7.37 14.89 4.59
N THR A 19 -7.91 13.72 4.22
CA THR A 19 -8.16 12.62 5.17
C THR A 19 -6.93 11.75 5.35
N VAL A 20 -6.72 11.28 6.58
CA VAL A 20 -5.61 10.40 6.96
C VAL A 20 -6.15 9.23 7.76
N GLU A 21 -5.88 8.02 7.29
CA GLU A 21 -6.29 6.79 7.95
C GLU A 21 -5.11 5.82 8.06
N SER A 22 -4.99 5.14 9.19
CA SER A 22 -4.06 4.01 9.32
C SER A 22 -4.81 2.71 9.13
N ARG A 23 -4.36 1.89 8.18
CA ARG A 23 -4.98 0.60 7.87
C ARG A 23 -3.92 -0.42 7.45
N PRO A 24 -4.11 -1.72 7.74
CA PRO A 24 -3.16 -2.74 7.34
C PRO A 24 -3.22 -2.99 5.84
N ALA A 25 -2.10 -3.44 5.26
CA ALA A 25 -2.06 -3.98 3.92
C ALA A 25 -2.80 -5.34 3.85
N PRO A 26 -3.35 -5.72 2.68
CA PRO A 26 -4.00 -7.01 2.52
C PRO A 26 -3.07 -8.17 2.91
N PRO A 27 -3.51 -9.13 3.76
CA PRO A 27 -2.64 -10.21 4.25
C PRO A 27 -1.97 -11.03 3.15
N ASP A 28 -2.67 -11.26 2.04
CA ASP A 28 -2.13 -12.02 0.92
C ASP A 28 -1.04 -11.27 0.16
N TRP A 29 -1.09 -9.93 0.16
CA TRP A 29 -0.03 -9.13 -0.43
C TRP A 29 1.23 -9.14 0.43
N ILE A 30 1.08 -9.10 1.75
CA ILE A 30 2.20 -9.22 2.69
C ILE A 30 2.88 -10.58 2.49
N ARG A 31 2.11 -11.67 2.41
CA ARG A 31 2.64 -13.02 2.19
C ARG A 31 3.37 -13.18 0.85
N LYS A 32 2.82 -12.61 -0.23
CA LYS A 32 3.36 -12.78 -1.60
C LYS A 32 4.51 -11.83 -1.92
N TYR A 33 4.46 -10.61 -1.40
CA TYR A 33 5.35 -9.53 -1.82
C TYR A 33 6.28 -9.05 -0.71
N ILE A 34 6.14 -9.58 0.51
CA ILE A 34 7.00 -9.39 1.69
C ILE A 34 6.94 -7.96 2.23
N GLY A 35 7.23 -6.97 1.39
CA GLY A 35 7.15 -5.58 1.77
C GLY A 35 7.84 -4.61 0.83
N ALA A 36 8.02 -3.38 1.32
CA ALA A 36 8.72 -2.28 0.66
C ALA A 36 8.33 -2.17 -0.82
N ARG A 37 9.29 -2.43 -1.72
CA ARG A 37 9.09 -2.39 -3.17
C ARG A 37 7.96 -3.32 -3.64
N GLY A 38 7.87 -4.52 -3.08
CA GLY A 38 6.85 -5.51 -3.48
C GLY A 38 5.43 -5.00 -3.25
N LEU A 39 5.18 -4.42 -2.07
CA LEU A 39 3.88 -3.78 -1.79
C LEU A 39 3.68 -2.51 -2.61
N GLY A 40 4.69 -1.65 -2.73
CA GLY A 40 4.60 -0.41 -3.51
C GLY A 40 4.18 -0.67 -4.96
N VAL A 41 4.83 -1.62 -5.63
CA VAL A 41 4.48 -2.03 -7.00
C VAL A 41 3.06 -2.62 -7.05
N ARG A 42 2.67 -3.42 -6.04
CA ARG A 42 1.32 -3.99 -6.02
C ARG A 42 0.23 -2.93 -5.88
N TYR A 43 0.44 -1.90 -5.06
CA TYR A 43 -0.50 -0.77 -4.94
C TYR A 43 -0.63 0.01 -6.24
N VAL A 44 0.46 0.25 -6.97
CA VAL A 44 0.42 0.92 -8.28
C VAL A 44 -0.38 0.08 -9.30
N LEU A 45 -0.16 -1.23 -9.34
CA LEU A 45 -0.92 -2.12 -10.23
C LEU A 45 -2.42 -2.17 -9.89
N GLU A 46 -2.79 -2.02 -8.62
CA GLU A 46 -4.20 -1.97 -8.20
C GLU A 46 -4.93 -0.72 -8.69
N ALA A 47 -4.21 0.41 -8.85
CA ALA A 47 -4.79 1.66 -9.35
C ALA A 47 -5.23 1.56 -10.83
N GLY A 48 -4.65 0.62 -11.58
CA GLY A 48 -4.99 0.35 -12.97
C GLY A 48 -4.16 1.16 -13.98
N PRO A 49 -4.07 0.69 -15.23
CA PRO A 49 -3.21 1.28 -16.26
C PRO A 49 -3.77 2.57 -16.87
N GLU A 50 -5.05 2.87 -16.65
CA GLU A 50 -5.75 4.02 -17.22
C GLU A 50 -5.51 5.33 -16.44
N VAL A 51 -4.81 5.26 -15.30
CA VAL A 51 -4.53 6.42 -14.46
C VAL A 51 -3.44 7.25 -15.12
N GLU A 52 -3.76 8.49 -15.43
CA GLU A 52 -2.75 9.43 -15.91
C GLU A 52 -1.72 9.73 -14.82
N PRO A 53 -0.43 9.83 -15.19
CA PRO A 53 0.65 9.92 -14.20
C PRO A 53 0.75 11.30 -13.50
N LEU A 54 -0.11 12.27 -13.86
CA LEU A 54 -0.08 13.65 -13.38
C LEU A 54 -1.47 14.18 -12.99
#